data_AF-A0A427UB44-F1
#
_entry.id   AF-A0A427UB44-F1
#
_cell.length_a   1.000
_cell.length_b   1.000
_cell.length_c   1.000
_cell.angle_alpha   90.00
_cell.angle_beta   90.00
_cell.angle_gamma   90.00
#
_symmetry.space_group_name_H-M   'P 1'
#
loop_
_entity.id
_entity.type
_entity.pdbx_description
1 polymer ?
#
loop_
_entity_poly.entity_id
_entity_poly.type
_entity_poly.pdbx_seq_one_letter_code
_entity_poly.pdbx_strand_id
1 'polypeptide(L)'
;MKNLESACNVHKHLIIAVVDEESDITYYEVQESDPAGNMEQLYPSLHTPATMLEDRVIVWDGEASGKLYENGFYGKPLDQKRLQLSLVEGAFLLKNNIIEVTTRKDDNKLNFDEFCERATHIEPLFQRKYRVYEDLRTRKLVPKTGFKFGTHFRIYSEVKSPSEIAHSEYLAHSIGTQHEFSLPVMSRAIRLANSVRKKMLFAIEADEIRHIDITRVKM
;
A
#
# COMPACT_ATOMS: atom_id res chain seq x y z
N MET A 1 17.38 7.38 10.11
CA MET A 1 16.53 8.49 10.59
C MET A 1 17.33 9.69 11.08
N LYS A 2 18.20 9.58 12.09
CA LYS A 2 18.95 10.72 12.66
C LYS A 2 19.64 11.63 11.63
N ASN A 3 20.25 11.07 10.59
CA ASN A 3 20.92 11.85 9.54
C ASN A 3 19.95 12.65 8.66
N LEU A 4 18.76 12.10 8.38
CA LEU A 4 17.73 12.78 7.60
C LEU A 4 17.14 13.95 8.38
N GLU A 5 16.78 13.72 9.64
CA GLU A 5 16.29 14.77 10.55
C GLU A 5 17.33 15.89 10.72
N SER A 6 18.60 15.52 10.89
CA SER A 6 19.69 16.49 10.98
C SER A 6 19.78 17.35 9.71
N ALA A 7 19.68 16.75 8.52
CA ALA A 7 19.70 17.48 7.25
C ALA A 7 18.50 18.41 7.10
N CYS A 8 17.29 17.94 7.41
CA CYS A 8 16.06 18.74 7.36
C CYS A 8 16.13 19.96 8.29
N ASN A 9 16.65 19.79 9.52
CA ASN A 9 16.79 20.87 10.51
C ASN A 9 17.73 22.01 10.05
N VAL A 10 18.64 21.73 9.12
CA VAL A 10 19.54 22.74 8.53
C VAL A 10 19.17 23.11 7.10
N HIS A 11 17.97 22.76 6.64
CA HIS A 11 17.49 22.98 5.27
C HIS A 11 18.45 22.45 4.20
N LYS A 12 19.02 21.26 4.43
CA LYS A 12 19.91 20.55 3.49
C LYS A 12 19.25 19.26 3.00
N HIS A 13 19.69 18.82 1.83
CA HIS A 13 19.31 17.54 1.23
C HIS A 13 20.26 16.45 1.70
N LEU A 14 19.71 15.29 2.09
CA LEU A 14 20.53 14.12 2.41
C LEU A 14 20.84 13.36 1.12
N ILE A 15 22.12 13.31 0.74
CA ILE A 15 22.61 12.56 -0.41
C ILE A 15 23.40 11.34 0.06
N ILE A 16 23.07 10.17 -0.48
CA ILE A 16 23.85 8.94 -0.34
C ILE A 16 24.65 8.75 -1.63
N ALA A 17 25.97 8.78 -1.52
CA ALA A 17 26.88 8.40 -2.59
C ALA A 17 27.24 6.91 -2.42
N VAL A 18 26.81 6.08 -3.36
CA VAL A 18 27.15 4.65 -3.41
C VAL A 18 28.27 4.47 -4.42
N VAL A 19 29.38 3.89 -3.98
CA VAL A 19 30.52 3.49 -4.82
C VAL A 19 30.45 1.99 -5.03
N ASP A 20 30.49 1.53 -6.28
CA ASP A 20 30.47 0.11 -6.62
C ASP A 20 31.88 -0.49 -6.77
N GLU A 21 31.95 -1.78 -7.13
CA GLU A 21 33.21 -2.50 -7.34
C GLU A 21 34.09 -1.95 -8.47
N GLU A 22 33.52 -1.19 -9.41
CA GLU A 22 34.24 -0.55 -10.52
C GLU A 22 34.62 0.90 -10.22
N SER A 23 34.39 1.36 -8.98
CA SER A 23 34.57 2.76 -8.54
C SER A 23 33.59 3.75 -9.18
N ASP A 24 32.52 3.26 -9.81
CA ASP A 24 31.44 4.11 -10.32
C ASP A 24 30.59 4.62 -9.14
N ILE A 25 30.20 5.90 -9.22
CA ILE A 25 29.43 6.56 -8.16
C ILE A 25 27.99 6.78 -8.61
N THR A 26 27.05 6.28 -7.81
CA THR A 26 25.62 6.60 -7.95
C THR A 26 25.12 7.40 -6.76
N TYR A 27 24.51 8.54 -7.03
CA TYR A 27 23.92 9.42 -6.02
C TYR A 27 22.42 9.17 -5.86
N TYR A 28 21.98 9.06 -4.60
CA TYR A 28 20.58 8.97 -4.21
C TYR A 28 20.24 10.10 -3.27
N GLU A 29 19.19 10.84 -3.58
CA GLU A 29 18.58 11.79 -2.66
C GLU A 29 17.57 11.06 -1.78
N VAL A 30 17.65 11.32 -0.48
CA VAL A 30 16.72 10.78 0.53
C VAL A 30 15.94 11.93 1.13
N GLN A 31 14.62 11.83 1.08
CA GLN A 31 13.73 12.84 1.64
C GLN A 31 12.54 12.20 2.35
N GLU A 32 12.06 12.86 3.40
CA GLU A 32 10.76 12.52 3.96
C GLU A 32 9.66 12.94 2.98
N SER A 33 8.65 12.09 2.84
CA SER A 33 7.54 12.29 1.92
C SER A 33 6.24 12.30 2.72
N ASP A 34 5.34 13.20 2.36
CA ASP A 34 3.99 13.26 2.93
C ASP A 34 2.98 13.07 1.81
N PRO A 35 2.80 11.82 1.30
CA PRO A 35 1.90 11.58 0.19
C PRO A 35 0.45 11.83 0.64
N ALA A 36 -0.28 12.58 -0.17
CA ALA A 36 -1.69 12.90 0.06
C ALA A 36 -2.48 12.68 -1.22
N GLY A 37 -3.68 12.13 -1.08
CA GLY A 37 -4.62 11.91 -2.16
C GLY A 37 -5.89 12.76 -2.03
N ASN A 38 -6.74 12.65 -3.04
CA ASN A 38 -7.99 13.39 -3.16
C ASN A 38 -9.20 12.45 -3.32
N MET A 39 -9.07 11.18 -2.90
CA MET A 39 -10.20 10.25 -2.94
C MET A 39 -11.28 10.67 -1.93
N GLU A 40 -12.48 11.00 -2.42
CA GLU A 40 -13.57 11.52 -1.57
C GLU A 40 -14.34 10.40 -0.85
N GLN A 41 -14.58 9.27 -1.51
CA GLN A 41 -15.44 8.19 -1.00
C GLN A 41 -14.64 6.95 -0.55
N LEU A 42 -13.91 7.09 0.55
CA LEU A 42 -13.18 5.97 1.16
C LEU A 42 -14.11 4.95 1.84
N TYR A 43 -15.19 5.44 2.46
CA TYR A 43 -16.11 4.66 3.28
C TYR A 43 -17.52 4.77 2.69
N PRO A 44 -17.87 4.01 1.65
CA PRO A 44 -19.24 3.99 1.16
C PRO A 44 -20.17 3.52 2.28
N SER A 45 -21.27 4.24 2.52
CA SER A 45 -22.31 3.86 3.47
C SER A 45 -23.04 2.60 2.98
N LEU A 46 -22.44 1.46 3.28
CA LEU A 46 -22.84 0.14 2.84
C LEU A 46 -22.56 -0.83 3.98
N HIS A 47 -23.38 -1.87 4.07
CA HIS A 47 -23.15 -2.99 4.98
C HIS A 47 -23.52 -4.28 4.25
N THR A 48 -22.52 -5.08 3.89
CA THR A 48 -22.72 -6.27 3.03
C THR A 48 -21.98 -7.49 3.56
N PRO A 49 -22.56 -8.70 3.45
CA PRO A 49 -21.86 -9.92 3.81
C PRO A 49 -20.75 -10.23 2.78
N ALA A 50 -19.62 -10.67 3.30
CA ALA A 50 -18.47 -11.15 2.54
C ALA A 50 -17.97 -12.47 3.15
N THR A 51 -17.28 -13.26 2.34
CA THR A 51 -16.70 -14.53 2.79
C THR A 51 -15.20 -14.53 2.56
N MET A 52 -14.43 -14.82 3.62
CA MET A 52 -13.00 -15.08 3.51
C MET A 52 -12.79 -16.50 2.96
N LEU A 53 -12.15 -16.58 1.80
CA LEU A 53 -11.76 -17.80 1.12
C LEU A 53 -10.23 -17.80 1.01
N GLU A 54 -9.57 -18.44 1.96
CA GLU A 54 -8.10 -18.50 2.04
C GLU A 54 -7.47 -17.10 1.98
N ASP A 55 -6.75 -16.79 0.90
CA ASP A 55 -5.99 -15.56 0.70
C ASP A 55 -6.83 -14.37 0.19
N ARG A 56 -8.16 -14.52 0.09
CA ARG A 56 -9.06 -13.55 -0.52
C ARG A 56 -10.34 -13.38 0.29
N VAL A 57 -10.98 -12.23 0.11
CA VAL A 57 -12.33 -11.96 0.62
C VAL A 57 -13.25 -11.69 -0.57
N ILE A 58 -14.38 -12.37 -0.64
CA ILE A 58 -15.36 -12.24 -1.73
C ILE A 58 -16.60 -11.54 -1.20
N VAL A 59 -16.99 -10.45 -1.85
CA VAL A 59 -18.30 -9.82 -1.71
C VAL A 59 -19.21 -10.41 -2.79
N TRP A 60 -20.39 -10.89 -2.39
CA TRP A 60 -21.30 -11.63 -3.28
C TRP A 60 -22.44 -10.77 -3.84
N ASP A 61 -22.72 -9.64 -3.19
CA ASP A 61 -23.78 -8.73 -3.60
C ASP A 61 -23.29 -7.79 -4.71
N GLY A 62 -24.07 -7.71 -5.80
CA GLY A 62 -23.66 -6.98 -7.00
C GLY A 62 -23.72 -5.47 -6.85
N GLU A 63 -24.72 -4.95 -6.14
CA GLU A 63 -24.84 -3.51 -5.90
C GLU A 63 -23.71 -3.03 -4.97
N ALA A 64 -23.45 -3.76 -3.90
CA ALA A 64 -22.32 -3.58 -3.01
C ALA A 64 -20.98 -3.63 -3.75
N SER A 65 -20.79 -4.65 -4.58
CA SER A 65 -19.58 -4.85 -5.39
C SER A 65 -19.33 -3.66 -6.33
N GLY A 66 -20.38 -3.19 -7.00
CA GLY A 66 -20.34 -2.00 -7.85
C GLY A 66 -19.92 -0.76 -7.06
N LYS A 67 -20.62 -0.45 -5.97
CA LYS A 67 -20.32 0.71 -5.11
C LYS A 67 -18.89 0.69 -4.55
N LEU A 68 -18.43 -0.46 -4.06
CA LEU A 68 -17.06 -0.61 -3.52
C LEU A 68 -15.99 -0.38 -4.60
N TYR A 69 -16.23 -0.87 -5.82
CA TYR A 69 -15.27 -0.73 -6.91
C TYR A 69 -15.32 0.66 -7.55
N GLU A 70 -16.51 1.21 -7.79
CA GLU A 70 -16.69 2.51 -8.45
C GLU A 70 -16.27 3.67 -7.53
N ASN A 71 -16.68 3.64 -6.26
CA ASN A 71 -16.48 4.78 -5.36
C ASN A 71 -15.15 4.74 -4.61
N GLY A 72 -14.66 3.54 -4.27
CA GLY A 72 -13.44 3.38 -3.45
C GLY A 72 -12.29 2.66 -4.16
N PHE A 73 -12.53 2.20 -5.39
CA PHE A 73 -11.60 1.41 -6.18
C PHE A 73 -11.06 0.17 -5.43
N TYR A 74 -11.89 -0.42 -4.57
CA TYR A 74 -11.56 -1.61 -3.80
C TYR A 74 -11.62 -2.87 -4.66
N GLY A 75 -10.70 -3.80 -4.43
CA GLY A 75 -10.74 -5.13 -5.03
C GLY A 75 -10.57 -5.17 -6.55
N LYS A 76 -11.00 -6.28 -7.12
CA LYS A 76 -11.08 -6.54 -8.56
C LYS A 76 -12.40 -7.25 -8.85
N PRO A 77 -13.26 -6.71 -9.73
CA PRO A 77 -14.49 -7.41 -10.13
C PRO A 77 -14.17 -8.76 -10.76
N LEU A 78 -14.85 -9.81 -10.31
CA LEU A 78 -14.82 -11.13 -10.95
C LEU A 78 -15.88 -11.22 -12.04
N ASP A 79 -17.05 -10.65 -11.77
CA ASP A 79 -18.19 -10.51 -12.68
C ASP A 79 -19.07 -9.33 -12.21
N GLN A 80 -20.29 -9.23 -12.74
CA GLN A 80 -21.25 -8.18 -12.40
C GLN A 80 -21.79 -8.24 -10.96
N LYS A 81 -21.60 -9.38 -10.26
CA LYS A 81 -22.15 -9.60 -8.92
C LYS A 81 -21.07 -9.71 -7.84
N ARG A 82 -19.87 -10.16 -8.20
CA ARG A 82 -18.83 -10.54 -7.24
C ARG A 82 -17.61 -9.64 -7.32
N LEU A 83 -17.20 -9.12 -6.17
CA LEU A 83 -15.95 -8.38 -6.00
C LEU A 83 -14.96 -9.21 -5.19
N GLN A 84 -13.75 -9.37 -5.72
CA GLN A 84 -12.65 -9.99 -5.00
C GLN A 84 -11.78 -8.91 -4.34
N LEU A 85 -11.66 -8.98 -3.02
CA LEU A 85 -10.78 -8.14 -2.22
C LEU A 85 -9.52 -8.93 -1.84
N SER A 86 -8.40 -8.24 -1.77
CA SER A 86 -7.21 -8.73 -1.04
C SER A 86 -7.45 -8.73 0.46
N LEU A 87 -6.63 -9.46 1.23
CA LEU A 87 -6.75 -9.49 2.70
C LEU A 87 -6.65 -8.10 3.33
N VAL A 88 -5.76 -7.24 2.84
CA VAL A 88 -5.59 -5.88 3.37
C VAL A 88 -6.80 -4.99 3.07
N GLU A 89 -7.41 -5.14 1.88
CA GLU A 89 -8.67 -4.46 1.53
C GLU A 89 -9.83 -4.98 2.39
N GLY A 90 -9.93 -6.29 2.59
CA GLY A 90 -10.96 -6.92 3.42
C GLY A 90 -10.86 -6.47 4.88
N ALA A 91 -9.67 -6.50 5.47
CA ALA A 91 -9.43 -6.02 6.83
C ALA A 91 -9.80 -4.55 7.01
N PHE A 92 -9.50 -3.70 6.01
CA PHE A 92 -9.82 -2.28 6.08
C PHE A 92 -11.33 -2.06 6.06
N LEU A 93 -12.04 -2.72 5.15
CA LEU A 93 -13.50 -2.61 5.07
C LEU A 93 -14.20 -3.22 6.29
N LEU A 94 -13.66 -4.32 6.85
CA LEU A 94 -14.16 -4.95 8.07
C LEU A 94 -13.99 -4.04 9.28
N LYS A 95 -12.79 -3.48 9.49
CA LYS A 95 -12.50 -2.55 10.60
C LYS A 95 -13.44 -1.34 10.60
N ASN A 96 -13.84 -0.88 9.41
CA ASN A 96 -14.73 0.25 9.23
C ASN A 96 -16.22 -0.13 9.16
N ASN A 97 -16.58 -1.38 9.49
CA ASN A 97 -17.96 -1.90 9.48
C ASN A 97 -18.69 -1.77 8.13
N ILE A 98 -17.95 -1.79 7.01
CA ILE A 98 -18.53 -1.72 5.65
C ILE A 98 -18.92 -3.13 5.16
N ILE A 99 -18.16 -4.13 5.58
CA ILE A 99 -18.42 -5.53 5.28
C ILE A 99 -18.46 -6.36 6.56
N GLU A 100 -19.24 -7.42 6.55
CA GLU A 100 -19.17 -8.48 7.56
C GLU A 100 -18.51 -9.70 6.95
N VAL A 101 -17.45 -10.21 7.58
CA VAL A 101 -16.70 -11.35 7.02
C VAL A 101 -17.06 -12.63 7.77
N THR A 102 -17.44 -13.65 7.03
CA THR A 102 -17.62 -15.04 7.50
C THR A 102 -16.59 -15.96 6.86
N THR A 103 -16.51 -17.22 7.29
CA THR A 103 -15.68 -18.23 6.60
C THR A 103 -16.53 -19.35 6.04
N ARG A 104 -15.95 -20.15 5.13
CA ARG A 104 -16.65 -21.32 4.59
C ARG A 104 -16.95 -22.40 5.65
N LYS A 105 -16.13 -22.49 6.70
CA LYS A 105 -16.23 -23.55 7.72
C LYS A 105 -17.10 -23.14 8.91
N ASP A 106 -17.26 -21.85 9.12
CA ASP A 106 -17.96 -21.27 10.25
C ASP A 106 -18.73 -20.03 9.78
N ASP A 107 -20.05 -20.08 9.98
CA ASP A 107 -20.99 -18.99 9.71
C ASP A 107 -20.89 -17.87 10.77
N ASN A 108 -20.10 -18.06 11.82
CA ASN A 108 -19.80 -16.99 12.76
C ASN A 108 -19.05 -15.84 12.06
N LYS A 109 -19.53 -14.62 12.31
CA LYS A 109 -18.90 -13.38 11.84
C LYS A 109 -17.56 -13.23 12.54
N LEU A 110 -16.52 -12.94 11.76
CA LEU A 110 -15.20 -12.64 12.28
C LEU A 110 -15.15 -11.23 12.79
N ASN A 111 -14.62 -11.07 14.01
CA ASN A 111 -14.17 -9.77 14.44
C ASN A 111 -12.85 -9.41 13.72
N PHE A 112 -12.42 -8.15 13.88
CA PHE A 112 -11.23 -7.65 13.21
C PHE A 112 -9.95 -8.39 13.64
N ASP A 113 -9.80 -8.69 14.93
CA ASP A 113 -8.60 -9.36 15.46
C ASP A 113 -8.49 -10.79 14.95
N GLU A 114 -9.59 -11.56 14.95
CA GLU A 114 -9.67 -12.90 14.38
C GLU A 114 -9.35 -12.92 12.88
N PHE A 115 -9.83 -11.91 12.14
CA PHE A 115 -9.48 -11.75 10.73
C PHE A 115 -7.98 -11.51 10.56
N CYS A 116 -7.40 -10.59 11.34
CA CYS A 116 -5.98 -10.26 11.28
C CYS A 116 -5.09 -11.45 11.65
N GLU A 117 -5.47 -12.24 12.67
CA GLU A 117 -4.76 -13.45 13.03
C GLU A 117 -4.72 -14.43 11.85
N ARG A 118 -5.88 -14.73 11.25
CA ARG A 118 -5.96 -15.64 10.09
C ARG A 118 -5.19 -15.12 8.88
N ALA A 119 -5.29 -13.82 8.60
CA ALA A 119 -4.55 -13.20 7.52
C ALA A 119 -3.03 -13.25 7.76
N THR A 120 -2.58 -13.12 9.02
CA THR A 120 -1.15 -13.23 9.40
C THR A 120 -0.62 -14.66 9.24
N HIS A 121 -1.44 -15.69 9.49
CA HIS A 121 -1.06 -17.08 9.23
C HIS A 121 -0.83 -17.35 7.73
N ILE A 122 -1.55 -16.65 6.85
CA ILE A 122 -1.43 -16.80 5.39
C ILE A 122 -0.29 -15.94 4.84
N GLU A 123 -0.20 -14.69 5.28
CA GLU A 123 0.82 -13.73 4.90
C GLU A 123 1.56 -13.23 6.15
N PRO A 124 2.78 -13.71 6.44
CA PRO A 124 3.51 -13.33 7.66
C PRO A 124 3.77 -11.82 7.82
N LEU A 125 3.81 -11.07 6.71
CA LEU A 125 3.98 -9.60 6.71
C LEU A 125 2.66 -8.83 6.73
N PHE A 126 1.53 -9.52 6.93
CA PHE A 126 0.19 -8.95 6.81
C PHE A 126 0.00 -7.75 7.72
N GLN A 127 0.34 -7.83 9.01
CA GLN A 127 0.12 -6.75 9.96
C GLN A 127 0.81 -5.46 9.51
N ARG A 128 2.09 -5.55 9.13
CA ARG A 128 2.86 -4.41 8.59
C ARG A 128 2.23 -3.85 7.32
N LYS A 129 1.89 -4.73 6.37
CA LYS A 129 1.24 -4.32 5.12
C LYS A 129 -0.10 -3.65 5.38
N TYR A 130 -0.86 -4.13 6.34
CA TYR A 130 -2.16 -3.60 6.72
C TYR A 130 -2.03 -2.22 7.34
N ARG A 131 -1.11 -2.00 8.29
CA ARG A 131 -0.90 -0.66 8.87
C ARG A 131 -0.51 0.38 7.82
N VAL A 132 0.35 0.02 6.87
CA VAL A 132 0.68 0.89 5.74
C VAL A 132 -0.51 1.10 4.81
N TYR A 133 -1.29 0.06 4.52
CA TYR A 133 -2.51 0.17 3.72
C TYR A 133 -3.52 1.13 4.35
N GLU A 134 -3.75 1.01 5.66
CA GLU A 134 -4.64 1.85 6.45
C GLU A 134 -4.17 3.31 6.47
N ASP A 135 -2.89 3.56 6.71
CA ASP A 135 -2.33 4.91 6.66
C ASP A 135 -2.53 5.56 5.28
N LEU A 136 -2.20 4.85 4.20
CA LEU A 136 -2.39 5.34 2.83
C LEU A 136 -3.87 5.65 2.54
N ARG A 137 -4.79 4.79 2.98
CA ARG A 137 -6.24 5.03 2.82
C ARG A 137 -6.68 6.25 3.62
N THR A 138 -6.23 6.41 4.86
CA THR A 138 -6.52 7.58 5.71
C THR A 138 -6.04 8.88 5.07
N ARG A 139 -4.93 8.83 4.34
CA ARG A 139 -4.39 9.93 3.51
C ARG A 139 -5.14 10.16 2.19
N LYS A 140 -6.31 9.54 2.00
CA LYS A 140 -7.14 9.59 0.79
C LYS A 140 -6.44 9.09 -0.47
N LEU A 141 -5.43 8.24 -0.32
CA LEU A 141 -4.76 7.57 -1.42
C LEU A 141 -5.46 6.24 -1.73
N VAL A 142 -5.24 5.73 -2.94
CA VAL A 142 -5.78 4.44 -3.38
C VAL A 142 -4.63 3.46 -3.59
N PRO A 143 -4.27 2.66 -2.56
CA PRO A 143 -3.30 1.58 -2.71
C PRO A 143 -3.91 0.36 -3.41
N LYS A 144 -3.26 -0.10 -4.48
CA LYS A 144 -3.52 -1.40 -5.14
C LYS A 144 -2.27 -2.26 -5.09
N THR A 145 -2.41 -3.56 -5.39
CA THR A 145 -1.26 -4.48 -5.44
C THR A 145 -0.12 -3.93 -6.32
N GLY A 146 1.07 -3.85 -5.72
CA GLY A 146 2.31 -3.45 -6.37
C GLY A 146 3.08 -4.63 -6.98
N PHE A 147 2.52 -5.85 -6.95
CA PHE A 147 3.24 -7.08 -7.32
C PHE A 147 3.93 -7.03 -8.68
N LYS A 148 3.29 -6.40 -9.69
CA LYS A 148 3.88 -6.23 -11.03
C LYS A 148 5.14 -5.35 -11.06
N PHE A 149 5.41 -4.61 -9.99
CA PHE A 149 6.56 -3.74 -9.81
C PHE A 149 7.45 -4.19 -8.64
N GLY A 150 7.27 -5.41 -8.13
CA GLY A 150 8.08 -5.91 -7.00
C GLY A 150 7.91 -5.12 -5.70
N THR A 151 6.81 -4.35 -5.56
CA THR A 151 6.48 -3.59 -4.35
C THR A 151 5.19 -4.11 -3.72
N HIS A 152 4.91 -3.73 -2.47
CA HIS A 152 3.65 -4.12 -1.82
C HIS A 152 2.47 -3.39 -2.46
N PHE A 153 2.64 -2.09 -2.72
CA PHE A 153 1.59 -1.25 -3.27
C PHE A 153 2.07 -0.43 -4.48
N ARG A 154 1.12 -0.18 -5.37
CA ARG A 154 1.13 0.95 -6.30
C ARG A 154 0.00 1.89 -5.88
N ILE A 155 0.25 3.19 -5.89
CA ILE A 155 -0.63 4.16 -5.24
C ILE A 155 -1.09 5.20 -6.25
N TYR A 156 -2.39 5.46 -6.27
CA TYR A 156 -3.02 6.52 -7.04
C TYR A 156 -3.46 7.62 -6.07
N SER A 157 -3.21 8.88 -6.42
CA SER A 157 -3.66 10.01 -5.62
C SER A 157 -5.13 10.33 -5.85
N GLU A 158 -5.66 9.98 -7.03
CA GLU A 158 -7.07 10.13 -7.36
C GLU A 158 -7.49 9.03 -8.35
N VAL A 159 -8.71 8.53 -8.22
CA VAL A 159 -9.36 7.67 -9.21
C VAL A 159 -10.78 8.20 -9.43
N LYS A 160 -10.99 8.91 -10.54
CA LYS A 160 -12.31 9.47 -10.90
C LYS A 160 -13.28 8.44 -11.42
N SER A 161 -12.77 7.51 -12.22
CA SER A 161 -13.54 6.39 -12.74
C SER A 161 -12.65 5.16 -12.93
N PRO A 162 -13.15 3.95 -12.64
CA PRO A 162 -12.46 2.71 -13.00
C PRO A 162 -12.18 2.54 -14.50
N SER A 163 -12.88 3.26 -15.38
CA SER A 163 -12.65 3.23 -16.83
C SER A 163 -11.52 4.18 -17.28
N GLU A 164 -11.20 5.19 -16.47
CA GLU A 164 -10.22 6.24 -16.76
C GLU A 164 -9.21 6.32 -15.62
N ILE A 165 -8.48 5.22 -15.42
CA ILE A 165 -7.51 5.11 -14.33
C ILE A 165 -6.27 5.91 -14.73
N ALA A 166 -6.03 7.03 -14.04
CA ALA A 166 -4.77 7.76 -14.13
C ALA A 166 -3.57 6.86 -13.80
N HIS A 167 -2.37 7.22 -14.26
CA HIS A 167 -1.18 6.45 -13.89
C HIS A 167 -0.90 6.59 -12.39
N SER A 168 -0.58 5.47 -11.71
CA SER A 168 -0.17 5.51 -10.31
C SER A 168 1.07 6.38 -10.14
N GLU A 169 1.16 7.19 -9.08
CA GLU A 169 2.25 8.14 -8.85
C GLU A 169 3.40 7.52 -8.05
N TYR A 170 3.05 6.63 -7.12
CA TYR A 170 4.01 6.04 -6.18
C TYR A 170 4.00 4.52 -6.26
N LEU A 171 5.15 3.93 -5.96
CA LEU A 171 5.29 2.55 -5.55
C LEU A 171 5.67 2.55 -4.07
N ALA A 172 4.98 1.79 -3.23
CA ALA A 172 5.30 1.70 -1.81
C ALA A 172 5.72 0.28 -1.41
N HIS A 173 6.80 0.21 -0.64
CA HIS A 173 7.26 -1.01 0.00
C HIS A 173 7.32 -0.79 1.52
N SER A 174 6.71 -1.70 2.27
CA SER A 174 6.64 -1.57 3.73
C SER A 174 7.82 -2.27 4.40
N ILE A 175 8.48 -1.56 5.31
CA ILE A 175 9.69 -2.01 6.02
C ILE A 175 9.55 -1.75 7.52
N GLY A 176 10.25 -2.54 8.33
CA GLY A 176 10.34 -2.30 9.78
C GLY A 176 11.40 -1.25 10.11
N THR A 177 11.37 -0.72 11.33
CA THR A 177 12.35 0.28 11.82
C THR A 177 13.81 -0.20 11.80
N GLN A 178 14.03 -1.51 11.93
CA GLN A 178 15.35 -2.15 11.94
C GLN A 178 15.70 -2.77 10.58
N HIS A 179 15.00 -2.40 9.50
CA HIS A 179 15.28 -2.96 8.19
C HIS A 179 16.60 -2.41 7.63
N GLU A 180 17.52 -3.32 7.31
CA GLU A 180 18.77 -2.99 6.63
C GLU A 180 18.68 -3.40 5.16
N PHE A 181 18.93 -2.43 4.27
CA PHE A 181 19.00 -2.70 2.85
C PHE A 181 20.40 -3.15 2.44
N SER A 182 20.48 -4.15 1.57
CA SER A 182 21.65 -4.25 0.70
C SER A 182 21.54 -3.20 -0.41
N LEU A 183 22.65 -2.50 -0.68
CA LEU A 183 22.71 -1.44 -1.70
C LEU A 183 22.20 -1.90 -3.07
N PRO A 184 22.49 -3.13 -3.56
CA PRO A 184 21.92 -3.62 -4.81
C PRO A 184 20.39 -3.79 -4.77
N VAL A 185 19.81 -4.24 -3.65
CA VAL A 185 18.34 -4.37 -3.51
C VAL A 185 17.68 -2.98 -3.57
N MET A 186 18.22 -2.02 -2.82
CA MET A 186 17.75 -0.64 -2.82
C MET A 186 17.84 -0.04 -4.22
N SER A 187 19.00 -0.15 -4.87
CA SER A 187 19.23 0.36 -6.22
C SER A 187 18.25 -0.22 -7.24
N ARG A 188 17.99 -1.54 -7.20
CA ARG A 188 17.01 -2.20 -8.09
C ARG A 188 15.60 -1.64 -7.92
N ALA A 189 15.15 -1.47 -6.67
CA ALA A 189 13.82 -0.92 -6.39
C ALA A 189 13.66 0.51 -6.94
N ILE A 190 14.65 1.36 -6.68
CA ILE A 190 14.65 2.76 -7.14
C ILE A 190 14.72 2.82 -8.67
N ARG A 191 15.59 2.01 -9.29
CA ARG A 191 15.72 1.94 -10.76
C ARG A 191 14.42 1.49 -11.41
N LEU A 192 13.72 0.53 -10.82
CA LEU A 192 12.43 0.06 -11.31
C LEU A 192 11.38 1.16 -11.25
N ALA A 193 11.24 1.85 -10.12
CA ALA A 193 10.32 2.98 -9.97
C ALA A 193 10.59 4.08 -11.01
N ASN A 194 11.85 4.47 -11.18
CA ASN A 194 12.28 5.45 -12.17
C ASN A 194 11.96 5.02 -13.61
N SER A 195 12.15 3.73 -13.94
CA SER A 195 11.87 3.21 -15.29
C SER A 195 10.40 3.32 -15.70
N VAL A 196 9.49 3.23 -14.71
CA VAL A 196 8.04 3.35 -14.92
C VAL A 196 7.51 4.74 -14.56
N ARG A 197 8.42 5.72 -14.39
CA ARG A 197 8.13 7.13 -14.05
C ARG A 197 7.27 7.27 -12.78
N LYS A 198 7.67 6.57 -11.71
CA LYS A 198 7.01 6.60 -10.40
C LYS A 198 8.04 6.90 -9.32
N LYS A 199 7.58 7.48 -8.21
CA LYS A 199 8.41 7.65 -7.01
C LYS A 199 8.44 6.37 -6.19
N MET A 200 9.59 6.03 -5.62
CA MET A 200 9.74 4.88 -4.73
C MET A 200 9.59 5.35 -3.28
N LEU A 201 8.52 4.93 -2.61
CA LEU A 201 8.26 5.18 -1.21
C LEU A 201 8.59 3.95 -0.37
N PHE A 202 9.40 4.15 0.66
CA PHE A 202 9.60 3.19 1.73
C PHE A 202 8.75 3.61 2.92
N ALA A 203 7.72 2.83 3.22
CA ALA A 203 6.82 3.06 4.34
C ALA A 203 7.38 2.34 5.57
N ILE A 204 7.90 3.11 6.53
CA ILE A 204 8.53 2.62 7.76
C ILE A 204 7.46 2.47 8.83
N GLU A 205 7.25 1.24 9.27
CA GLU A 205 6.36 0.91 10.37
C GLU A 205 7.03 1.18 11.72
N ALA A 206 6.77 2.35 12.31
CA ALA A 206 7.13 2.71 13.68
C ALA A 206 5.85 2.88 14.54
N ASP A 207 5.83 3.85 15.46
CA ASP A 207 4.61 4.26 16.17
C ASP A 207 3.60 4.84 15.16
N GLU A 208 4.07 5.74 14.29
CA GLU A 208 3.38 6.23 13.10
C GLU A 208 4.07 5.73 11.82
N ILE A 209 3.35 5.70 10.70
CA ILE A 209 3.92 5.34 9.41
C ILE A 209 4.64 6.55 8.81
N ARG A 210 5.97 6.45 8.67
CA ARG A 210 6.79 7.47 7.99
C ARG A 210 7.09 7.03 6.57
N HIS A 211 6.94 7.93 5.60
CA HIS A 211 7.22 7.65 4.19
C HIS A 211 8.54 8.30 3.80
N ILE A 212 9.48 7.50 3.31
CA ILE A 212 10.76 8.00 2.79
C ILE A 212 10.79 7.79 1.28
N ASP A 213 11.00 8.88 0.54
CA ASP A 213 11.28 8.84 -0.89
C ASP A 213 12.79 8.76 -1.09
N ILE A 214 13.23 7.78 -1.87
CA ILE A 214 14.61 7.66 -2.31
C ILE A 214 14.64 7.69 -3.83
N THR A 215 15.28 8.71 -4.38
CA THR A 215 15.33 8.96 -5.82
C THR A 215 16.78 9.07 -6.28
N ARG A 216 17.10 8.41 -7.41
CA ARG A 216 18.42 8.59 -8.06
C ARG A 216 18.52 9.99 -8.64
N VAL A 217 19.58 10.71 -8.31
CA VAL A 217 19.88 12.05 -8.83
C VAL A 217 21.14 12.04 -9.68
N LYS A 218 21.23 13.00 -10.61
CA LYS A 218 22.48 13.30 -11.31
C LYS A 218 23.14 14.47 -10.60
N MET A 219 24.43 14.34 -10.30
CA MET A 219 25.29 15.40 -9.78
C MET A 219 26.39 15.70 -10.78
#